data_AF-A0AAV8D8H7-F1
#
_entry.id   AF-A0AAV8D8H7-F1
#
_cell.length_a   1.000
_cell.length_b   1.000
_cell.length_c   1.000
_cell.angle_alpha   90.00
_cell.angle_beta   90.00
_cell.angle_gamma   90.00
#
_symmetry.space_group_name_H-M   'P 1'
#
loop_
_entity.id
_entity.type
_entity.pdbx_description
1 polymer ?
#
loop_
_entity_poly.entity_id
_entity_poly.type
_entity_poly.pdbx_seq_one_letter_code
_entity_poly.pdbx_strand_id
1 'polypeptide(L)'
;MEIAEALLNIPTKDESTAELSPSRAAYRKLLADTMLQGRTRVLCFSNRPRTPLRSLLEPPTPTNIQPVAKKRRHIPQGPKQTLDVPNIIADDQLNVLDWGSEDVLAIALDDAVYLWNDANESITELVTVTRSSAPITSVGWAPDGRHLATGQSDATVVLYDVTAMKPVRVIT
;
A
#
# COMPACT_ATOMS: atom_id res chain seq x y z
N MET A 1 -51.60 11.52 33.98
CA MET A 1 -50.85 12.56 34.69
C MET A 1 -49.61 12.85 33.85
N GLU A 2 -49.61 13.89 33.01
CA GLU A 2 -49.17 15.26 33.40
C GLU A 2 -47.69 15.22 33.84
N ILE A 3 -46.70 15.98 33.35
CA ILE A 3 -46.60 17.31 32.70
C ILE A 3 -45.21 17.32 32.03
N ALA A 4 -45.08 17.62 30.74
CA ALA A 4 -44.39 18.79 30.17
C ALA A 4 -43.17 19.39 30.93
N GLU A 5 -42.13 19.63 30.12
CA GLU A 5 -41.09 20.66 30.24
C GLU A 5 -40.12 20.63 31.43
N ALA A 6 -38.82 20.51 31.13
CA ALA A 6 -37.83 21.53 31.52
C ALA A 6 -36.42 21.21 30.98
N LEU A 7 -35.95 22.08 30.06
CA LEU A 7 -34.66 22.78 30.09
C LEU A 7 -33.40 21.90 30.30
N LEU A 8 -32.60 21.61 29.26
CA LEU A 8 -31.56 22.53 28.77
C LEU A 8 -31.04 23.49 29.85
N ASN A 9 -30.17 23.01 30.75
CA ASN A 9 -29.15 23.85 31.41
C ASN A 9 -27.99 23.03 32.00
N ILE A 10 -26.96 22.92 31.16
CA ILE A 10 -25.50 22.81 31.32
C ILE A 10 -24.94 23.08 32.75
N PRO A 11 -23.81 22.44 33.13
CA PRO A 11 -22.59 23.26 33.21
C PRO A 11 -21.40 22.63 32.48
N THR A 12 -20.74 23.50 31.72
CA THR A 12 -19.42 23.38 31.13
C THR A 12 -18.40 23.08 32.22
N LYS A 13 -17.58 22.04 32.03
CA LYS A 13 -16.31 21.96 32.74
C LYS A 13 -15.19 22.05 31.71
N ASP A 14 -14.78 23.29 31.51
CA ASP A 14 -13.54 23.70 30.88
C ASP A 14 -12.32 23.11 31.61
N GLU A 15 -11.19 23.16 30.90
CA GLU A 15 -9.81 22.94 31.35
C GLU A 15 -9.32 21.49 31.56
N SER A 16 -8.78 20.93 30.48
CA SER A 16 -7.67 19.97 30.55
C SER A 16 -6.38 20.58 29.99
N THR A 17 -5.87 21.62 30.65
CA THR A 17 -4.44 21.96 30.58
C THR A 17 -3.67 20.93 31.42
N ALA A 18 -3.64 19.69 30.95
CA ALA A 18 -2.68 18.72 31.47
C ALA A 18 -1.29 19.19 31.04
N GLU A 19 -0.46 19.57 32.01
CA GLU A 19 0.92 19.98 31.82
C GLU A 19 1.66 18.96 30.93
N LEU A 20 1.92 19.35 29.69
CA LEU A 20 2.64 18.51 28.74
C LEU A 20 4.10 18.46 29.20
N SER A 21 4.60 17.25 29.46
CA SER A 21 6.02 17.01 29.70
C SER A 21 6.89 17.71 28.63
N PRO A 22 8.04 18.30 29.00
CA PRO A 22 8.90 19.04 28.07
C PRO A 22 9.25 18.26 26.79
N SER A 23 9.41 16.94 26.89
CA SER A 23 9.69 16.05 25.76
C SER A 23 8.52 15.96 24.77
N ARG A 24 7.28 15.94 25.29
CA ARG A 24 6.07 15.86 24.47
C ARG A 24 5.80 17.17 23.74
N ALA A 25 6.13 18.31 24.35
CA ALA A 25 6.08 19.62 23.70
C ALA A 25 7.10 19.73 22.56
N ALA A 26 8.33 19.27 22.78
CA ALA A 26 9.38 19.25 21.75
C ALA A 26 9.02 18.33 20.56
N TYR A 27 8.53 17.12 20.85
CA TYR A 27 8.10 16.17 19.82
C TYR A 27 6.98 16.73 18.94
N ARG A 28 5.99 17.37 19.55
CA ARG A 28 4.86 17.97 18.82
C ARG A 28 5.31 19.12 17.91
N LYS A 29 6.32 19.89 18.34
CA LYS A 29 6.90 20.97 17.53
C LYS A 29 7.65 20.41 16.31
N LEU A 30 8.44 19.36 16.51
CA LEU A 30 9.16 18.68 15.42
C LEU A 30 8.18 18.05 14.41
N LEU A 31 7.14 17.39 14.90
CA LEU A 31 6.10 16.78 14.06
C LEU A 31 5.31 17.83 13.25
N ALA A 32 5.04 19.00 13.84
CA ALA A 32 4.42 20.10 13.12
C ALA A 32 5.34 20.65 12.01
N ASP A 33 6.65 20.75 12.26
CA ASP A 33 7.62 21.23 11.28
C ASP A 33 7.78 20.27 10.10
N THR A 34 7.86 18.97 10.39
CA THR A 34 8.05 17.93 9.35
C THR A 34 6.81 17.72 8.51
N MET A 35 5.63 17.65 9.12
CA MET A 35 4.38 17.34 8.41
C MET A 35 3.84 18.52 7.62
N LEU A 36 4.14 19.75 8.06
CA LEU A 36 3.56 20.95 7.47
C LEU A 36 4.59 21.83 6.74
N GLN A 37 5.90 21.53 6.79
CA GLN A 37 6.97 22.32 6.15
C GLN A 37 6.79 23.85 6.39
N GLY A 38 6.52 24.24 7.64
CA GLY A 38 6.27 25.64 8.01
C GLY A 38 4.90 26.21 7.64
N ARG A 39 3.95 25.40 7.13
CA ARG A 39 2.57 25.84 6.83
C ARG A 39 1.65 25.60 8.03
N THR A 40 1.40 26.63 8.82
CA THR A 40 0.51 26.58 10.02
C THR A 40 -0.99 26.45 9.71
N ARG A 41 -1.37 26.05 8.50
CA ARG A 41 -2.79 25.92 8.13
C ARG A 41 -3.12 24.46 7.86
N VAL A 42 -3.87 23.88 8.78
CA VAL A 42 -4.69 22.68 8.53
C VAL A 42 -5.51 22.96 7.27
N LEU A 43 -5.53 22.03 6.31
CA LEU A 43 -6.49 22.07 5.21
C LEU A 43 -7.90 21.93 5.80
N CYS A 44 -8.50 23.05 6.20
CA CYS A 44 -9.91 23.12 6.49
C CYS A 44 -10.65 23.38 5.18
N PHE A 45 -11.76 22.67 4.95
CA PHE A 45 -12.71 23.05 3.91
C PHE A 45 -13.20 24.49 4.22
N SER A 46 -12.91 25.43 3.32
CA SER A 46 -13.23 26.85 3.48
C SER A 46 -14.73 27.16 3.38
N ASN A 47 -15.53 26.20 2.91
CA ASN A 47 -16.98 26.29 2.90
C ASN A 47 -17.57 25.38 3.97
N ARG A 48 -18.48 25.94 4.77
CA ARG A 48 -19.42 25.11 5.53
C ARG A 48 -20.16 24.23 4.50
N PRO A 49 -20.31 22.90 4.74
CA PRO A 49 -21.16 22.08 3.89
C PRO A 49 -22.53 22.75 3.81
N ARG A 50 -23.06 22.90 2.59
CA ARG A 50 -24.36 23.54 2.39
C ARG A 50 -25.37 22.81 3.26
N THR A 51 -26.10 23.54 4.08
CA THR A 51 -27.19 23.00 4.88
C THR A 51 -28.14 22.24 3.94
N PRO A 52 -28.50 20.99 4.24
CA PRO A 52 -29.53 20.32 3.47
C PRO A 52 -30.80 21.18 3.54
N LEU A 53 -31.37 21.51 2.39
CA LEU A 53 -32.56 22.36 2.31
C LEU A 53 -33.70 21.71 3.09
N ARG A 54 -34.15 22.41 4.15
CA ARG A 54 -35.22 22.01 5.05
C ARG A 54 -36.62 22.31 4.48
N SER A 55 -36.79 22.17 3.17
CA SER A 55 -38.09 22.07 2.50
C SER A 55 -38.12 20.67 1.90
N LEU A 56 -38.76 19.69 2.49
CA LEU A 56 -40.20 19.56 2.55
C LEU A 56 -40.58 18.90 3.88
N LEU A 57 -41.22 19.66 4.77
CA LEU A 57 -41.94 19.14 5.94
C LEU A 57 -43.28 18.55 5.51
N GLU A 58 -43.26 17.68 4.50
CA GLU A 58 -44.28 16.64 4.40
C GLU A 58 -43.74 15.46 5.21
N PRO A 59 -44.48 14.93 6.18
CA PRO A 59 -44.10 13.65 6.76
C PRO A 59 -43.99 12.68 5.57
N PRO A 60 -42.84 12.02 5.37
CA PRO A 60 -42.78 11.00 4.35
C PRO A 60 -43.90 10.04 4.68
N THR A 61 -44.80 9.80 3.72
CA THR A 61 -45.59 8.56 3.73
C THR A 61 -44.61 7.43 4.06
N PRO A 62 -44.99 6.41 4.85
CA PRO A 62 -44.13 5.26 5.12
C PRO A 62 -43.90 4.56 3.78
N THR A 63 -42.98 5.12 3.01
CA THR A 63 -42.42 4.55 1.83
C THR A 63 -41.64 3.41 2.41
N ASN A 64 -42.09 2.21 2.08
CA ASN A 64 -41.43 0.97 2.43
C ASN A 64 -40.03 1.00 1.78
N ILE A 65 -39.10 1.72 2.40
CA ILE A 65 -37.70 1.73 2.04
C ILE A 65 -37.18 0.39 2.55
N GLN A 66 -37.41 -0.64 1.74
CA GLN A 66 -36.72 -1.89 1.95
C GLN A 66 -35.22 -1.58 1.91
N PRO A 67 -34.43 -2.08 2.88
CA PRO A 67 -32.98 -1.91 2.83
C PRO A 67 -32.50 -2.49 1.50
N VAL A 68 -32.02 -1.61 0.60
CA VAL A 68 -31.39 -2.05 -0.65
C VAL A 68 -30.16 -2.82 -0.24
N ALA A 69 -30.25 -4.15 -0.30
CA ALA A 69 -29.12 -5.03 0.01
C ALA A 69 -27.95 -4.58 -0.86
N LYS A 70 -26.88 -4.09 -0.23
CA LYS A 70 -25.67 -3.67 -0.93
C LYS A 70 -25.18 -4.87 -1.73
N LYS A 71 -25.21 -4.79 -3.07
CA LYS A 71 -24.60 -5.80 -3.92
C LYS A 71 -23.12 -5.89 -3.57
N ARG A 72 -22.73 -6.92 -2.82
CA ARG A 72 -21.33 -7.21 -2.54
C ARG A 72 -20.71 -7.66 -3.86
N ARG A 73 -19.59 -7.05 -4.24
CA ARG A 73 -18.82 -7.48 -5.41
C ARG A 73 -18.45 -8.95 -5.22
N HIS A 74 -18.69 -9.76 -6.24
CA HIS A 74 -18.21 -11.14 -6.25
C HIS A 74 -16.69 -11.12 -6.36
N ILE A 75 -16.00 -11.80 -5.44
CA ILE A 75 -14.56 -12.04 -5.50
C ILE A 75 -14.42 -13.53 -5.81
N PRO A 76 -13.76 -13.91 -6.92
CA PRO A 76 -13.47 -15.30 -7.21
C PRO A 76 -12.76 -15.96 -6.03
N GLN A 77 -13.16 -17.17 -5.67
CA GLN A 77 -12.57 -17.91 -4.56
C GLN A 77 -11.38 -18.78 -4.98
N GLY A 78 -11.15 -18.92 -6.30
CA GLY A 78 -10.03 -19.68 -6.86
C GLY A 78 -9.01 -18.76 -7.52
N PRO A 79 -7.76 -19.23 -7.66
CA PRO A 79 -6.74 -18.51 -8.43
C PRO A 79 -7.15 -18.46 -9.90
N LYS A 80 -6.80 -17.36 -10.58
CA LYS A 80 -6.94 -17.23 -12.04
C LYS A 80 -5.94 -18.16 -12.75
N GLN A 81 -4.73 -18.27 -12.20
CA GLN A 81 -3.62 -19.01 -12.78
C GLN A 81 -2.71 -19.54 -11.68
N THR A 82 -2.16 -20.73 -11.91
CA THR A 82 -1.20 -21.40 -11.03
C THR A 82 0.06 -21.65 -11.85
N LEU A 83 1.21 -21.22 -11.32
CA LEU A 83 2.52 -21.46 -11.90
C LEU A 83 3.27 -22.44 -11.00
N ASP A 84 3.88 -23.45 -11.60
CA ASP A 84 4.75 -24.37 -10.88
C ASP A 84 6.15 -23.75 -10.77
N VAL A 85 6.57 -23.49 -9.54
CA VAL A 85 7.84 -22.81 -9.23
C VAL A 85 8.71 -23.77 -8.42
N PRO A 86 9.52 -24.63 -9.09
CA PRO A 86 10.35 -25.61 -8.41
C PRO A 86 11.50 -24.92 -7.67
N ASN A 87 11.89 -25.46 -6.52
CA ASN A 87 13.06 -25.00 -5.74
C ASN A 87 12.99 -23.54 -5.25
N ILE A 88 11.79 -22.98 -5.09
CA ILE A 88 11.65 -21.70 -4.38
C ILE A 88 12.06 -21.86 -2.91
N ILE A 89 12.97 -21.00 -2.46
CA ILE A 89 13.38 -20.97 -1.07
C ILE A 89 12.29 -20.23 -0.29
N ALA A 90 11.60 -20.96 0.58
CA ALA A 90 10.56 -20.41 1.45
C ALA A 90 11.15 -19.89 2.77
N ASP A 91 11.98 -18.85 2.66
CA ASP A 91 12.55 -18.13 3.80
C ASP A 91 11.80 -16.79 3.97
N ASP A 92 11.48 -16.42 5.21
CA ASP A 92 10.71 -15.22 5.54
C ASP A 92 11.51 -13.92 5.35
N GLN A 93 12.82 -14.02 5.20
CA GLN A 93 13.72 -12.88 5.01
C GLN A 93 13.98 -12.55 3.53
N LEU A 94 13.60 -13.43 2.60
CA LEU A 94 13.93 -13.28 1.18
C LEU A 94 12.81 -12.56 0.41
N ASN A 95 13.21 -11.73 -0.55
CA ASN A 95 12.28 -11.09 -1.48
C ASN A 95 12.44 -11.66 -2.89
N VAL A 96 11.99 -12.89 -3.09
CA VAL A 96 12.25 -13.67 -4.32
C VAL A 96 11.28 -13.38 -5.46
N LEU A 97 10.27 -12.54 -5.27
CA LEU A 97 9.22 -12.29 -6.25
C LEU A 97 8.94 -10.80 -6.37
N ASP A 98 8.89 -10.28 -7.60
CA ASP A 98 8.41 -8.91 -7.84
C ASP A 98 7.70 -8.77 -9.20
N TRP A 99 6.68 -7.92 -9.24
CA TRP A 99 5.84 -7.71 -10.43
C TRP A 99 6.19 -6.38 -11.09
N GLY A 100 6.69 -6.44 -12.32
CA GLY A 100 7.08 -5.27 -13.10
C GLY A 100 5.89 -4.54 -13.74
N SER A 101 6.07 -3.27 -14.08
CA SER A 101 5.02 -2.45 -14.71
C SER A 101 4.58 -2.92 -16.11
N GLU A 102 5.39 -3.76 -16.77
CA GLU A 102 5.13 -4.31 -18.10
C GLU A 102 4.44 -5.70 -18.05
N ASP A 103 3.76 -6.03 -16.94
CA ASP A 103 3.12 -7.33 -16.69
C ASP A 103 4.08 -8.53 -16.78
N VAL A 104 5.33 -8.28 -16.36
CA VAL A 104 6.38 -9.29 -16.23
C VAL A 104 6.64 -9.56 -14.75
N LEU A 105 6.42 -10.81 -14.34
CA LEU A 105 6.74 -11.32 -13.02
C LEU A 105 8.18 -11.82 -13.01
N ALA A 106 9.00 -11.29 -12.11
CA ALA A 106 10.34 -11.79 -11.85
C ALA A 106 10.31 -12.75 -10.65
N ILE A 107 10.89 -13.93 -10.84
CA ILE A 107 10.94 -15.01 -9.84
C ILE A 107 12.40 -15.45 -9.67
N ALA A 108 12.95 -15.32 -8.47
CA ALA A 108 14.24 -15.89 -8.12
C ALA A 108 14.08 -17.33 -7.59
N LEU A 109 14.84 -18.24 -8.19
CA LEU A 109 14.93 -19.65 -7.88
C LEU A 109 16.37 -20.01 -7.55
N ASP A 110 16.77 -19.87 -6.29
CA ASP A 110 18.10 -20.19 -5.76
C ASP A 110 19.27 -19.56 -6.55
N ASP A 111 19.72 -20.22 -7.63
CA ASP A 111 20.79 -19.78 -8.52
C ASP A 111 20.29 -19.11 -9.81
N ALA A 112 18.99 -19.13 -10.13
CA ALA A 112 18.46 -18.57 -11.36
C ALA A 112 17.37 -17.51 -11.13
N VAL A 113 17.20 -16.59 -12.10
CA VAL A 113 16.05 -15.68 -12.15
C VAL A 113 15.28 -15.91 -13.43
N TYR A 114 13.98 -16.16 -13.28
CA TYR A 114 13.04 -16.34 -14.36
C TYR A 114 12.11 -15.14 -14.46
N LEU A 115 11.73 -14.83 -15.69
CA LEU A 115 10.77 -13.80 -16.03
C LEU A 115 9.57 -14.47 -16.71
N TRP A 116 8.39 -14.25 -16.16
CA TRP A 116 7.14 -14.73 -16.71
C TRP A 116 6.29 -13.55 -17.18
N ASN A 117 5.83 -13.59 -18.42
CA ASN A 117 4.99 -12.55 -19.01
C ASN A 117 3.52 -13.02 -19.05
N ASP A 118 2.59 -12.30 -18.39
CA ASP A 118 1.15 -12.64 -18.35
C ASP A 118 0.50 -12.52 -19.73
N ALA A 119 0.92 -11.55 -20.55
CA ALA A 119 0.30 -11.28 -21.85
C ALA A 119 0.56 -12.40 -22.87
N ASN A 120 1.75 -12.98 -22.83
CA ASN A 120 2.19 -13.99 -23.81
C ASN A 120 2.33 -15.40 -23.20
N GLU A 121 2.10 -15.54 -21.89
CA GLU A 121 2.36 -16.76 -21.09
C GLU A 121 3.78 -17.33 -21.27
N SER A 122 4.74 -16.48 -21.65
CA SER A 122 6.10 -16.89 -21.97
C SER A 122 7.00 -16.84 -20.74
N ILE A 123 7.81 -17.88 -20.54
CA ILE A 123 8.83 -17.94 -19.50
C ILE A 123 10.19 -17.75 -20.16
N THR A 124 10.99 -16.85 -19.62
CA THR A 124 12.36 -16.59 -20.06
C THR A 124 13.30 -16.61 -18.88
N GLU A 125 14.47 -17.22 -19.05
CA GLU A 125 15.51 -17.23 -18.03
C GLU A 125 16.39 -15.99 -18.23
N LEU A 126 16.46 -15.12 -17.21
CA LEU A 126 17.24 -13.89 -17.26
C LEU A 126 18.72 -14.15 -16.98
N VAL A 127 18.99 -14.91 -15.91
CA VAL A 127 20.35 -15.22 -15.48
C VAL A 127 20.38 -16.53 -14.71
N THR A 128 21.43 -17.31 -14.96
CA THR A 128 21.88 -18.41 -14.12
C THR A 128 23.19 -17.99 -13.47
N VAL A 129 23.18 -17.87 -12.15
CA VAL A 129 24.37 -17.66 -11.33
C VAL A 129 25.10 -19.00 -11.20
N THR A 130 26.43 -18.98 -11.34
CA THR A 130 27.22 -20.22 -11.25
C THR A 130 27.09 -20.79 -9.83
N ARG A 131 27.01 -22.13 -9.66
CA ARG A 131 26.90 -22.78 -8.34
C ARG A 131 27.98 -22.41 -7.31
N SER A 132 29.10 -21.84 -7.73
CA SER A 132 30.16 -21.34 -6.84
C SER A 132 29.91 -19.94 -6.31
N SER A 133 28.92 -19.23 -6.87
CA SER A 133 28.54 -17.88 -6.52
C SER A 133 27.40 -17.90 -5.51
N ALA A 134 27.27 -16.80 -4.77
CA ALA A 134 26.23 -16.63 -3.76
C ALA A 134 24.83 -16.75 -4.37
N PRO A 135 23.88 -17.44 -3.70
CA PRO A 135 22.49 -17.52 -4.15
C PRO A 135 21.81 -16.15 -4.15
N ILE A 136 20.78 -16.03 -4.97
CA ILE A 136 19.99 -14.81 -5.13
C ILE A 136 18.97 -14.74 -3.99
N THR A 137 19.05 -13.66 -3.21
CA THR A 137 18.24 -13.45 -2.01
C THR A 137 17.09 -12.47 -2.24
N SER A 138 17.21 -11.61 -3.25
CA SER A 138 16.20 -10.60 -3.55
C SER A 138 16.15 -10.22 -5.02
N VAL A 139 14.96 -9.87 -5.49
CA VAL A 139 14.71 -9.25 -6.78
C VAL A 139 13.88 -7.97 -6.60
N GLY A 140 14.06 -7.02 -7.51
CA GLY A 140 13.29 -5.79 -7.51
C GLY A 140 13.27 -5.12 -8.87
N TRP A 141 12.08 -4.86 -9.38
CA TRP A 141 11.88 -4.12 -10.62
C TRP A 141 12.14 -2.64 -10.41
N ALA A 142 12.82 -2.04 -11.38
CA ALA A 142 12.82 -0.61 -11.52
C ALA A 142 11.45 -0.12 -12.01
N PRO A 143 11.03 1.10 -11.62
CA PRO A 143 9.74 1.67 -12.05
C PRO A 143 9.67 1.96 -13.55
N ASP A 144 10.78 1.80 -14.28
CA ASP A 144 10.82 1.90 -15.74
C ASP A 144 10.41 0.61 -16.47
N GLY A 145 10.21 -0.50 -15.74
CA GLY A 145 9.83 -1.80 -16.30
C GLY A 145 10.90 -2.46 -17.16
N ARG A 146 12.08 -1.84 -17.29
CA ARG A 146 13.17 -2.30 -18.17
C ARG A 146 14.32 -2.90 -17.37
N HIS A 147 14.58 -2.36 -16.18
CA HIS A 147 15.68 -2.83 -15.36
C HIS A 147 15.19 -3.69 -14.20
N LEU A 148 15.94 -4.75 -13.91
CA LEU A 148 15.73 -5.60 -12.76
C LEU A 148 17.00 -5.61 -11.91
N ALA A 149 16.87 -5.34 -10.61
CA ALA A 149 17.93 -5.52 -9.64
C ALA A 149 17.82 -6.92 -9.01
N THR A 150 18.95 -7.60 -8.86
CA THR A 150 19.05 -8.85 -8.11
C THR A 150 20.09 -8.69 -6.99
N GLY A 151 19.72 -9.00 -5.76
CA GLY A 151 20.64 -9.06 -4.63
C GLY A 151 21.06 -10.50 -4.34
N GLN A 152 22.35 -10.69 -4.08
CA GLN A 152 22.94 -11.97 -3.70
C GLN A 152 23.29 -11.99 -2.21
N SER A 153 23.47 -13.18 -1.64
CA SER A 153 23.81 -13.36 -0.22
C SER A 153 25.22 -12.85 0.18
N ASP A 154 26.10 -12.62 -0.79
CA ASP A 154 27.43 -12.01 -0.58
C ASP A 154 27.39 -10.46 -0.58
N ALA A 155 26.19 -9.88 -0.51
CA ALA A 155 25.93 -8.43 -0.64
C ALA A 155 26.21 -7.84 -2.04
N THR A 156 26.48 -8.67 -3.04
CA THR A 156 26.55 -8.23 -4.44
C THR A 156 25.15 -7.91 -4.96
N VAL A 157 25.00 -6.73 -5.57
CA VAL A 157 23.78 -6.35 -6.29
C VAL A 157 24.11 -6.19 -7.77
N VAL A 158 23.35 -6.87 -8.62
CA VAL A 158 23.50 -6.79 -10.08
C VAL A 158 22.24 -6.17 -10.68
N LEU A 159 22.43 -5.15 -11.49
CA LEU A 159 21.37 -4.53 -12.29
C LEU A 159 21.40 -5.13 -13.69
N TYR A 160 20.26 -5.64 -14.15
CA TYR A 160 20.06 -6.20 -15.48
C TYR A 160 19.18 -5.29 -16.33
N ASP A 161 19.47 -5.22 -17.62
CA ASP A 161 18.54 -4.73 -18.64
C ASP A 161 17.82 -5.95 -19.22
N VAL A 162 16.52 -6.04 -18.96
CA VAL A 162 15.67 -7.17 -19.35
C VAL A 162 15.46 -7.19 -20.87
N THR A 163 15.44 -6.03 -21.53
CA THR A 163 15.28 -5.99 -22.99
C THR A 163 16.52 -6.51 -23.72
N ALA A 164 17.70 -6.24 -23.16
CA ALA A 164 18.98 -6.69 -23.70
C ALA A 164 19.42 -8.05 -23.15
N MET A 165 18.76 -8.55 -22.10
CA MET A 165 19.10 -9.77 -21.34
C MET A 165 20.55 -9.78 -20.87
N LYS A 166 21.03 -8.65 -20.33
CA LYS A 166 22.43 -8.45 -19.96
C LYS A 166 22.60 -7.68 -18.65
N PRO A 167 23.66 -7.97 -17.87
CA PRO A 167 24.01 -7.16 -16.72
C PRO A 167 24.52 -5.78 -17.19
N VAL A 168 23.93 -4.73 -16.64
CA VAL A 168 24.31 -3.33 -16.86
C VAL A 168 25.37 -2.91 -15.84
N ARG A 169 25.17 -3.31 -14.59
CA ARG A 169 26.04 -2.88 -13.49
C ARG A 169 26.12 -3.92 -12.40
N VAL A 170 27.32 -4.07 -11.85
CA VAL A 170 27.57 -4.84 -10.62
C VAL A 170 27.95 -3.84 -9.53
N ILE A 171 27.37 -4.01 -8.34
CA ILE A 171 27.58 -3.19 -7.16
C ILE A 171 28.04 -4.14 -6.05
N THR A 172 29.23 -3.86 -5.52
CA THR A 172 29.92 -4.64 -4.47
C THR A 172 30.39 -3.71 -3.38
#